data_AF-A0A529YJ04-F1
#
_entry.id   AF-A0A529YJ04-F1
#
_cell.length_a   1.000
_cell.length_b   1.000
_cell.length_c   1.000
_cell.angle_alpha   90.00
_cell.angle_beta   90.00
_cell.angle_gamma   90.00
#
_symmetry.space_group_name_H-M   'P 1'
#
loop_
_entity.id
_entity.type
_entity.pdbx_description
1 polymer ?
#
loop_
_entity_poly.entity_id
_entity_poly.type
_entity_poly.pdbx_seq_one_letter_code
_entity_poly.pdbx_strand_id
1 'polypeptide(L)' 'MPDLEAVRHEALRSAIDLLDDAAEPIQDGWAVRVRGGDGAVVVSVDFEEARQERATAAM' A
#
# COMPACT_ATOMS: atom_id res chain seq x y z
N MET A 1 8.56 -5.68 -18.21
CA MET A 1 8.48 -5.89 -16.76
C MET A 1 8.19 -4.53 -16.16
N PRO A 2 7.18 -4.38 -15.28
CA PRO A 2 6.97 -3.12 -14.58
C PRO A 2 8.22 -2.78 -13.76
N ASP A 3 8.59 -1.50 -13.73
CA ASP A 3 9.64 -1.02 -12.83
C ASP A 3 9.14 -0.99 -11.37
N LEU A 4 10.07 -0.90 -10.42
CA LEU A 4 9.74 -0.91 -8.99
C LEU A 4 8.89 0.29 -8.56
N GLU A 5 8.97 1.41 -9.29
CA GLU A 5 8.20 2.61 -8.99
C GLU A 5 6.71 2.41 -9.34
N ALA A 6 6.43 1.79 -10.48
CA ALA A 6 5.08 1.40 -10.87
C ALA A 6 4.48 0.37 -9.90
N VAL A 7 5.28 -0.60 -9.45
CA VAL A 7 4.86 -1.57 -8.42
C VAL A 7 4.53 -0.88 -7.10
N ARG A 8 5.34 0.12 -6.70
CA ARG A 8 5.07 0.89 -5.48
C ARG A 8 3.80 1.72 -5.60
N HIS A 9 3.58 2.41 -6.72
CA HIS A 9 2.35 3.19 -6.94
C HIS A 9 1.10 2.32 -6.88
N GLU A 10 1.13 1.14 -7.50
CA GLU A 10 0.00 0.23 -7.46
C GLU A 10 -0.23 -0.33 -6.06
N ALA A 11 0.84 -0.69 -5.33
CA ALA A 11 0.73 -1.15 -3.95
C ALA A 11 0.12 -0.07 -3.03
N LEU A 12 0.47 1.19 -3.25
CA LEU A 12 -0.08 2.32 -2.50
C LEU A 12 -1.55 2.55 -2.82
N ARG A 13 -1.94 2.49 -4.11
CA ARG A 13 -3.35 2.56 -4.53
C ARG A 13 -4.17 1.44 -3.90
N SER A 14 -3.69 0.19 -3.99
CA SER A 14 -4.34 -0.97 -3.38
C SER A 14 -4.48 -0.83 -1.85
N ALA A 15 -3.52 -0.21 -1.18
CA ALA A 15 -3.59 0.05 0.25
C ALA A 15 -4.65 1.11 0.61
N ILE A 16 -4.84 2.12 -0.24
CA ILE A 16 -5.90 3.13 -0.08
C ILE A 16 -7.28 2.49 -0.32
N ASP A 17 -7.43 1.71 -1.38
CA ASP A 17 -8.68 0.99 -1.67
C ASP A 17 -9.06 0.08 -0.48
N LEU A 18 -8.08 -0.61 0.11
CA LEU A 18 -8.29 -1.41 1.31
C LEU A 18 -8.76 -0.58 2.53
N LEU A 19 -8.25 0.64 2.70
CA LEU A 19 -8.71 1.54 3.76
C LEU A 19 -10.15 2.02 3.52
N ASP A 20 -10.54 2.23 2.27
CA ASP A 20 -11.90 2.67 1.90
C ASP A 20 -12.92 1.54 2.04
N ASP A 21 -12.52 0.30 1.77
CA ASP A 21 -13.36 -0.90 1.93
C ASP A 21 -13.47 -1.37 3.39
N ALA A 22 -12.60 -0.92 4.28
CA ALA A 22 -12.55 -1.37 5.66
C ALA A 22 -13.75 -0.88 6.49
N ALA A 23 -14.58 -1.81 6.96
CA ALA A 23 -15.71 -1.51 7.85
C ALA A 23 -15.29 -1.18 9.29
N GLU A 24 -14.12 -1.66 9.73
CA GLU A 24 -13.52 -1.38 11.05
C GLU A 24 -12.16 -0.71 10.88
N PRO A 25 -11.69 0.08 11.88
CA PRO A 25 -10.38 0.71 11.80
C PRO A 25 -9.29 -0.35 11.75
N ILE A 26 -8.63 -0.50 10.60
CA ILE A 26 -7.49 -1.42 10.50
C ILE A 26 -6.36 -0.89 11.37
N GLN A 27 -5.81 -1.72 12.27
CA GLN A 27 -4.76 -1.30 13.21
C GLN A 27 -3.44 -2.01 12.90
N ASP A 28 -2.37 -1.20 12.88
CA ASP A 28 -0.93 -1.49 12.87
C ASP A 28 -0.39 -2.58 11.94
N GLY A 29 0.73 -2.26 11.27
CA GLY A 29 1.43 -3.19 10.39
C GLY A 29 1.30 -2.82 8.92
N TRP A 30 1.46 -3.81 8.05
CA TRP A 30 1.49 -3.60 6.60
C TRP A 30 0.09 -3.74 5.99
N ALA A 31 -0.25 -2.82 5.10
CA ALA A 31 -1.46 -2.86 4.30
C ALA A 31 -1.27 -3.75 3.06
N VAL A 32 -0.18 -3.53 2.34
CA VAL A 32 0.18 -4.29 1.13
C VAL A 32 1.66 -4.66 1.20
N ARG A 33 1.98 -5.90 0.85
CA ARG A 33 3.36 -6.39 0.76
C ARG A 33 3.56 -7.16 -0.53
N VAL A 34 4.45 -6.66 -1.38
CA VAL A 34 4.78 -7.28 -2.66
C VAL A 34 6.09 -8.03 -2.52
N ARG A 35 6.13 -9.27 -3.01
CA ARG A 35 7.33 -10.11 -3.05
C ARG A 35 7.78 -10.35 -4.47
N GLY A 36 9.09 -10.38 -4.67
CA GLY A 36 9.72 -10.82 -5.90
C GLY A 36 9.58 -12.32 -6.11
N GLY A 37 9.98 -12.81 -7.29
CA GLY A 37 9.94 -14.24 -7.62
C GLY A 37 10.87 -15.11 -6.74
N ASP A 38 11.84 -14.50 -6.07
CA ASP A 38 12.73 -15.11 -5.08
C ASP A 38 12.13 -15.10 -3.65
N GLY A 39 10.95 -14.52 -3.47
CA GLY A 39 10.28 -14.38 -2.18
C GLY A 39 10.75 -13.17 -1.35
N ALA A 40 11.75 -12.40 -1.81
CA ALA A 40 12.18 -11.19 -1.13
C ALA A 40 11.08 -10.12 -1.17
N VAL A 41 10.93 -9.35 -0.08
CA VAL A 41 10.00 -8.21 -0.07
C VAL A 41 10.62 -7.10 -0.90
N VAL A 42 9.93 -6.67 -1.95
CA VAL A 42 10.37 -5.59 -2.85
C VAL A 42 9.63 -4.28 -2.61
N VAL A 43 8.39 -4.36 -2.10
CA VAL A 43 7.59 -3.22 -1.65
C VAL A 43 6.82 -3.61 -0.39
N SER A 44 6.78 -2.73 0.60
CA SER A 44 5.90 -2.84 1.76
C SER A 44 5.28 -1.46 1.98
N VAL A 45 3.96 -1.38 1.95
CA VAL A 45 3.19 -0.18 2.27
C VAL A 45 2.48 -0.46 3.58
N ASP A 46 2.63 0.42 4.56
CA ASP A 46 1.93 0.33 5.83
C ASP A 46 0.64 1.18 5.84
N PHE A 47 -0.19 0.93 6.84
CA PHE A 47 -1.46 1.67 6.98
C PHE A 47 -1.26 3.14 7.31
N GLU A 48 -0.12 3.55 7.88
CA GLU A 48 0.17 4.96 8.15
C GLU A 48 0.50 5.71 6.85
N GLU A 49 1.39 5.15 6.03
CA GLU A 49 1.73 5.63 4.70
C GLU A 49 0.50 5.77 3.80
N ALA A 50 -0.35 4.74 3.75
CA ALA A 50 -1.57 4.77 2.94
C ALA A 50 -2.56 5.85 3.42
N ARG A 51 -2.71 6.04 4.73
CA ARG A 51 -3.57 7.13 5.28
C ARG A 51 -3.01 8.50 4.94
N GLN A 52 -1.70 8.68 5.06
CA GLN A 52 -1.05 9.96 4.77
C GLN A 52 -1.21 10.31 3.29
N GLU A 53 -0.96 9.37 2.40
CA GLU A 53 -1.12 9.58 0.95
C GLU A 53 -2.57 9.90 0.60
N ARG A 54 -3.53 9.15 1.15
CA ARG A 54 -4.96 9.41 0.96
C ARG A 54 -5.35 10.82 1.40
N ALA A 55 -4.84 11.26 2.55
CA ALA A 55 -5.11 12.60 3.06
C ALA A 55 -4.51 13.69 2.14
N THR A 56 -3.29 13.49 1.62
CA THR A 56 -2.66 14.40 0.66
C THR A 56 -3.42 14.45 -0.66
N ALA A 57 -3.90 13.31 -1.18
CA ALA A 57 -4.65 13.25 -2.44
C ALA A 57 -6.05 13.88 -2.37
N ALA A 58 -6.60 14.07 -1.16
CA ALA A 58 -7.90 14.69 -0.92
C ALA A 58 -7.83 16.23 -0.72
N MET A 59 -6.63 16.82 -0.69
CA MET A 59 -6.40 18.27 -0.63
C MET A 59 -6.37 18.89 -2.03
#